data_AF-A0A9W7AWR3-F1
#
_entry.id   AF-A0A9W7AWR3-F1
#
_cell.length_a   1.000
_cell.length_b   1.000
_cell.length_c   1.000
_cell.angle_alpha   90.00
_cell.angle_beta   90.00
_cell.angle_gamma   90.00
#
_symmetry.space_group_name_H-M   'P 1'
#
loop_
_entity.id
_entity.type
_entity.pdbx_description
1 polymer ?
#
loop_
_entity_poly.entity_id
_entity_poly.type
_entity_poly.pdbx_seq_one_letter_code
_entity_poly.pdbx_strand_id
1 'polypeptide(L)'
;MRGQLVAWLLGFDAIKFYALWSLPLLPVPNVDVWWHLLKTIKNMNCGACFQCSGQPSAASSNTFRGKQKEEVPPPLVLCVEPLPINVKVLKEGYTHLKYDENFPTFEILDLAGSDHADDTVYLPDTNRVGAENLGITDEVTNTKVQTTTVDAIFEEYQLKEIDVLSIDTEGYDPLVLSGASETLKQRKARYVEFEFHIHGPWKTTSLSSVIEELDGYGYDCFWAGGEKLRGDISVSGKGGGMLWPVTGPMNWDTRYDEVRAWSNIACVDRLDQWAAVLEEFVYDPLI
;
A
#
# COMPACT_ATOMS: atom_id res chain seq x y z
N MET A 1 11.75 5.05 -18.75
CA MET A 1 11.16 3.75 -18.33
C MET A 1 9.67 3.97 -18.14
N ARG A 2 8.82 2.99 -18.47
CA ARG A 2 7.39 3.09 -18.13
C ARG A 2 7.29 2.84 -16.63
N GLY A 3 6.85 3.82 -15.85
CA GLY A 3 6.49 3.57 -14.46
C GLY A 3 5.21 2.73 -14.45
N GLN A 4 5.27 1.53 -13.89
CA GLN A 4 4.13 0.65 -13.66
C GLN A 4 3.94 0.54 -12.16
N LEU A 5 2.95 1.23 -11.63
CA LEU A 5 2.64 1.23 -10.22
C LEU A 5 1.42 0.32 -9.99
N VAL A 6 1.50 -0.63 -9.07
CA VAL A 6 0.37 -1.52 -8.75
C VAL A 6 0.12 -1.40 -7.27
N ALA A 7 -0.89 -0.62 -6.91
CA ALA A 7 -1.13 -0.27 -5.53
C ALA A 7 -2.31 -1.09 -4.99
N TRP A 8 -2.00 -2.10 -4.19
CA TRP A 8 -2.95 -2.90 -3.40
C TRP A 8 -3.39 -2.13 -2.15
N LEU A 9 -4.07 -1.02 -2.38
CA LEU A 9 -4.44 -0.08 -1.34
C LEU A 9 -5.94 -0.18 -1.05
N LEU A 10 -6.28 -0.31 0.23
CA LEU A 10 -7.61 0.06 0.70
C LEU A 10 -7.88 1.52 0.38
N GLY A 11 -8.96 1.76 -0.35
CA GLY A 11 -9.58 3.05 -0.52
C GLY A 11 -8.66 4.21 -0.94
N PHE A 12 -8.54 5.19 -0.05
CA PHE A 12 -8.12 6.55 -0.38
C PHE A 12 -6.62 6.73 -0.61
N ASP A 13 -5.81 5.75 -0.24
CA ASP A 13 -4.36 5.86 -0.40
C ASP A 13 -3.94 5.67 -1.86
N ALA A 14 -4.66 4.87 -2.65
CA ALA A 14 -4.42 4.75 -4.10
C ALA A 14 -4.50 6.10 -4.82
N ILE A 15 -5.46 6.92 -4.40
CA ILE A 15 -5.66 8.27 -4.92
C ILE A 15 -4.52 9.20 -4.51
N LYS A 16 -4.10 9.17 -3.24
CA LYS A 16 -2.97 9.99 -2.76
C LYS A 16 -1.70 9.62 -3.50
N PHE A 17 -1.47 8.33 -3.66
CA PHE A 17 -0.32 7.80 -4.37
C PHE A 17 -0.36 8.27 -5.82
N TYR A 18 -1.47 8.06 -6.54
CA TYR A 18 -1.63 8.58 -7.90
C TYR A 18 -1.36 10.09 -7.99
N ALA A 19 -1.92 10.87 -7.06
CA ALA A 19 -1.76 12.31 -7.03
C ALA A 19 -0.32 12.75 -6.81
N LEU A 20 0.49 12.01 -6.03
CA LEU A 20 1.92 12.29 -5.84
C LEU A 20 2.73 12.09 -7.13
N TRP A 21 2.43 11.03 -7.89
CA TRP A 21 3.19 10.66 -9.09
C TRP A 21 2.68 11.31 -10.38
N SER A 22 1.49 11.91 -10.35
CA SER A 22 0.92 12.67 -11.48
C SER A 22 1.20 14.18 -11.43
N LEU A 23 1.85 14.70 -10.38
CA LEU A 23 2.14 16.13 -10.18
C LEU A 23 2.79 16.87 -11.36
N PRO A 24 3.73 16.28 -12.14
CA PRO A 24 4.35 17.00 -13.26
C PRO A 24 3.39 17.27 -14.43
N LEU A 25 2.27 16.54 -14.51
CA LEU A 25 1.32 16.58 -15.62
C LEU A 25 0.09 17.46 -15.32
N LEU A 26 0.03 18.06 -14.12
CA LEU A 26 -1.18 18.70 -13.60
C LEU A 26 -0.99 20.21 -13.30
N PRO A 27 -1.94 21.09 -13.71
CA PRO A 27 -1.87 22.52 -13.43
C PRO A 27 -2.33 22.92 -12.01
N VAL A 28 -2.89 22.00 -11.21
CA VAL A 28 -3.35 22.23 -9.82
C VAL A 28 -3.03 20.97 -8.99
N PRO A 29 -2.66 21.07 -7.69
CA PRO A 29 -2.48 19.90 -6.85
C PRO A 29 -3.82 19.19 -6.70
N ASN A 30 -4.03 18.11 -7.45
CA ASN A 30 -5.29 17.37 -7.50
C ASN A 30 -5.65 16.75 -6.13
N VAL A 31 -4.66 16.66 -5.22
CA VAL A 31 -4.87 16.28 -3.82
C VAL A 31 -5.88 17.19 -3.13
N ASP A 32 -5.87 18.49 -3.42
CA ASP A 32 -6.86 19.42 -2.84
C ASP A 32 -8.25 19.16 -3.42
N VAL A 33 -8.38 18.85 -4.72
CA VAL A 33 -9.68 18.63 -5.35
C VAL A 33 -10.31 17.33 -4.85
N TRP A 34 -9.50 16.26 -4.75
CA TRP A 34 -9.90 15.03 -4.08
C TRP A 34 -10.30 15.29 -2.63
N TRP A 35 -9.50 16.03 -1.88
CA TRP A 35 -9.81 16.37 -0.50
C TRP A 35 -11.14 17.10 -0.33
N HIS A 36 -11.43 18.04 -1.23
CA HIS A 36 -12.72 18.74 -1.25
C HIS A 36 -13.86 17.80 -1.59
N LEU A 37 -13.69 16.88 -2.54
CA LEU A 37 -14.67 15.85 -2.86
C LEU A 37 -14.95 14.95 -1.65
N LEU A 38 -13.91 14.45 -0.99
CA LEU A 38 -14.05 13.58 0.20
C LEU A 38 -14.86 14.25 1.30
N LYS A 39 -14.66 15.55 1.53
CA LYS A 39 -15.46 16.35 2.48
C LYS A 39 -16.95 16.45 2.13
N THR A 40 -17.33 16.24 0.86
CA THR A 40 -18.74 16.25 0.45
C THR A 40 -19.44 14.92 0.68
N ILE A 41 -18.69 13.84 0.94
CA ILE A 41 -19.23 12.51 1.15
C ILE A 41 -19.84 12.42 2.56
N LYS A 42 -21.15 12.17 2.62
CA LYS A 42 -21.85 11.92 3.89
C LYS A 42 -21.43 10.55 4.45
N ASN A 43 -21.32 10.47 5.78
CA ASN A 43 -20.94 9.25 6.51
C ASN A 43 -19.52 8.73 6.23
N MET A 44 -18.63 9.63 5.80
CA MET A 44 -17.22 9.30 5.66
C MET A 44 -16.61 8.98 7.04
N ASN A 45 -15.98 7.81 7.14
CA ASN A 45 -15.13 7.44 8.26
C ASN A 45 -13.69 7.51 7.78
N CYS A 46 -12.80 8.15 8.55
CA CYS A 46 -11.37 8.15 8.21
C CYS A 46 -10.63 6.93 8.72
N GLY A 47 -11.36 5.96 9.26
CA GLY A 47 -10.80 4.75 9.85
C GLY A 47 -9.89 5.01 11.06
N ALA A 48 -9.19 3.97 11.48
CA ALA A 48 -8.19 3.99 12.55
C ALA A 48 -6.87 4.65 12.11
N CYS A 49 -6.53 4.53 10.82
CA CYS A 49 -5.37 5.12 10.17
C CYS A 49 -5.57 6.59 9.79
N PHE A 50 -6.78 7.13 10.02
CA PHE A 50 -7.10 8.54 9.82
C PHE A 50 -6.83 9.00 8.36
N GLN A 51 -6.94 8.09 7.40
CA GLN A 51 -6.55 8.27 6.00
C GLN A 51 -7.26 9.46 5.35
N CYS A 52 -8.52 9.72 5.71
CA CYS A 52 -9.29 10.87 5.21
C CYS A 52 -9.17 12.15 6.03
N SER A 53 -8.24 12.22 7.00
CA SER A 53 -8.03 13.38 7.88
C SER A 53 -6.72 14.15 7.61
N GLY A 54 -5.79 13.54 6.86
CA GLY A 54 -4.51 14.17 6.51
C GLY A 54 -4.69 15.30 5.49
N GLN A 55 -4.37 16.53 5.88
CA GLN A 55 -4.15 17.57 4.86
C GLN A 55 -2.94 17.19 4.00
N PRO A 56 -2.96 17.40 2.67
CA PRO A 56 -1.74 17.34 1.89
C PRO A 56 -0.69 18.24 2.55
N SER A 57 0.42 17.66 2.98
CA SER A 57 1.50 18.47 3.52
C SER A 57 2.04 19.33 2.38
N ALA A 58 2.14 20.64 2.60
CA ALA A 58 2.67 21.59 1.61
C ALA A 58 4.11 21.25 1.16
N ALA A 59 4.78 20.33 1.87
CA ALA A 59 6.13 19.86 1.64
C ALA A 59 6.32 19.09 0.31
N SER A 60 5.28 18.48 -0.26
CA SER A 60 5.40 17.78 -1.55
C SER A 60 5.33 18.69 -2.78
N SER A 61 4.91 19.96 -2.61
CA SER A 61 4.68 20.88 -3.73
C SER A 61 5.94 21.59 -4.25
N ASN A 62 6.99 21.69 -3.43
CA ASN A 62 8.16 22.52 -3.74
C ASN A 62 9.42 21.74 -4.15
N THR A 63 9.53 20.44 -3.84
CA THR A 63 10.74 19.63 -4.10
C THR A 63 10.80 19.02 -5.50
N PHE A 64 9.67 18.78 -6.16
CA PHE A 64 9.65 18.22 -7.53
C PHE A 64 9.75 19.27 -8.66
N ARG A 65 9.89 20.56 -8.33
CA ARG A 65 9.96 21.66 -9.33
C ARG A 65 11.32 21.84 -10.02
N GLY A 66 12.26 20.91 -9.86
CA GLY A 66 13.62 21.04 -10.40
C GLY A 66 14.02 19.96 -11.38
N LYS A 67 13.94 20.25 -12.70
CA LYS A 67 14.52 19.52 -13.86
C LYS A 67 13.94 18.10 -14.07
N GLN A 68 13.36 17.64 -15.18
CA GLN A 68 13.27 17.95 -16.63
C GLN A 68 11.84 17.52 -17.07
N LYS A 69 11.11 18.10 -18.03
CA LYS A 69 11.29 18.19 -19.50
C LYS A 69 11.52 16.90 -20.30
N GLU A 70 11.48 15.72 -19.68
CA GLU A 70 11.24 14.47 -20.41
C GLU A 70 9.76 14.08 -20.29
N GLU A 71 9.15 13.66 -21.39
CA GLU A 71 7.81 13.06 -21.41
C GLU A 71 7.88 11.69 -20.73
N VAL A 72 7.90 11.68 -19.39
CA VAL A 72 7.69 10.46 -18.63
C VAL A 72 6.22 10.07 -18.83
N PRO A 73 5.93 8.87 -19.37
CA PRO A 73 4.54 8.43 -19.51
C PRO A 73 3.89 8.35 -18.13
N PRO A 74 2.58 8.63 -18.02
CA PRO A 74 1.88 8.57 -16.74
C PRO A 74 1.97 7.16 -16.15
N PRO A 75 2.03 7.02 -14.81
CA PRO A 75 2.07 5.72 -14.18
C PRO A 75 0.77 4.97 -14.43
N LEU A 76 0.86 3.68 -14.72
CA LEU A 76 -0.27 2.75 -14.54
C LEU A 76 -0.52 2.59 -13.04
N VAL A 77 -1.77 2.60 -12.60
CA VAL A 77 -2.22 2.33 -11.23
C VAL A 77 -3.39 1.37 -11.28
N LEU A 78 -3.21 0.22 -10.65
CA LEU A 78 -4.27 -0.73 -10.42
C LEU A 78 -4.60 -0.68 -8.93
N CYS A 79 -5.83 -0.31 -8.60
CA CYS A 79 -6.36 -0.23 -7.24
C CYS A 79 -7.32 -1.39 -7.03
N VAL A 80 -6.96 -2.32 -6.15
CA VAL A 80 -7.81 -3.46 -5.80
C VAL A 80 -8.55 -3.15 -4.51
N GLU A 81 -9.87 -2.95 -4.60
CA GLU A 81 -10.71 -2.57 -3.48
C GLU A 81 -11.92 -3.51 -3.41
N PRO A 82 -12.06 -4.28 -2.31
CA PRO A 82 -13.10 -5.30 -2.24
C PRO A 82 -14.43 -4.78 -1.68
N LEU A 83 -14.47 -3.65 -0.95
CA LEU A 83 -15.72 -3.14 -0.37
C LEU A 83 -16.52 -2.34 -1.42
N PRO A 84 -17.75 -2.77 -1.79
CA PRO A 84 -18.53 -2.12 -2.84
C PRO A 84 -18.81 -0.63 -2.59
N ILE A 85 -18.96 -0.25 -1.31
CA ILE A 85 -19.21 1.14 -0.93
C ILE A 85 -17.97 2.02 -1.18
N ASN A 86 -16.77 1.48 -0.99
CA ASN A 86 -15.51 2.17 -1.30
C ASN A 86 -15.32 2.22 -2.81
N VAL A 87 -15.48 1.10 -3.53
CA VAL A 87 -15.44 1.04 -5.01
C VAL A 87 -16.35 2.09 -5.63
N LYS A 88 -17.58 2.22 -5.12
CA LYS A 88 -18.54 3.22 -5.59
C LYS A 88 -17.99 4.65 -5.44
N VAL A 89 -17.47 5.00 -4.27
CA VAL A 89 -16.92 6.33 -4.00
C VAL A 89 -15.67 6.61 -4.85
N LEU A 90 -14.78 5.63 -4.99
CA LEU A 90 -13.60 5.73 -5.84
C LEU A 90 -14.00 6.02 -7.29
N LYS A 91 -14.98 5.28 -7.84
CA LYS A 91 -15.51 5.48 -9.20
C LYS A 91 -16.19 6.83 -9.38
N GLU A 92 -16.97 7.27 -8.39
CA GLU A 92 -17.61 8.60 -8.40
C GLU A 92 -16.56 9.72 -8.43
N GLY A 93 -15.50 9.62 -7.62
CA GLY A 93 -14.43 10.61 -7.62
C GLY A 93 -13.55 10.56 -8.87
N TYR A 94 -13.29 9.37 -9.38
CA TYR A 94 -12.59 9.16 -10.65
C TYR A 94 -13.31 9.90 -11.80
N THR A 95 -14.65 9.76 -11.86
CA THR A 95 -15.50 10.43 -12.84
C THR A 95 -15.54 11.95 -12.62
N HIS A 96 -15.71 12.40 -11.38
CA HIS A 96 -15.83 13.82 -11.04
C HIS A 96 -14.57 14.62 -11.44
N LEU A 97 -13.42 13.99 -11.31
CA LEU A 97 -12.12 14.58 -11.59
C LEU A 97 -11.67 14.38 -13.04
N LYS A 98 -12.52 13.75 -13.87
CA LYS A 98 -12.28 13.49 -15.28
C LYS A 98 -10.96 12.75 -15.52
N TYR A 99 -10.67 11.77 -14.67
CA TYR A 99 -9.47 10.96 -14.84
C TYR A 99 -9.56 10.07 -16.08
N ASP A 100 -10.75 9.65 -16.51
CA ASP A 100 -10.97 8.97 -17.78
C ASP A 100 -10.46 9.77 -19.00
N GLU A 101 -10.68 11.08 -19.01
CA GLU A 101 -10.24 11.97 -20.11
C GLU A 101 -8.76 12.34 -20.02
N ASN A 102 -8.25 12.54 -18.80
CA ASN A 102 -6.94 13.13 -18.56
C ASN A 102 -5.86 12.11 -18.14
N PHE A 103 -6.27 10.91 -17.73
CA PHE A 103 -5.47 9.96 -16.95
C PHE A 103 -5.94 8.50 -17.15
N PRO A 104 -5.85 7.94 -18.37
CA PRO A 104 -6.41 6.62 -18.72
C PRO A 104 -5.68 5.43 -18.08
N THR A 105 -4.77 5.69 -17.12
CA THR A 105 -3.86 4.72 -16.54
C THR A 105 -4.18 4.43 -15.08
N PHE A 106 -5.39 4.72 -14.59
CA PHE A 106 -5.82 4.34 -13.24
C PHE A 106 -7.08 3.47 -13.33
N GLU A 107 -7.03 2.26 -12.81
CA GLU A 107 -8.11 1.30 -12.84
C GLU A 107 -8.49 0.82 -11.44
N ILE A 108 -9.80 0.67 -11.20
CA ILE A 108 -10.36 0.20 -9.93
C ILE A 108 -10.93 -1.19 -10.15
N LEU A 109 -10.31 -2.18 -9.51
CA LEU A 109 -10.68 -3.59 -9.56
C LEU A 109 -11.53 -3.91 -8.33
N ASP A 110 -12.78 -4.31 -8.57
CA ASP A 110 -13.76 -4.72 -7.56
C ASP A 110 -13.51 -6.19 -7.18
N LEU A 111 -12.36 -6.43 -6.54
CA LEU A 111 -11.80 -7.75 -6.22
C LEU A 111 -11.17 -7.71 -4.82
N ALA A 112 -11.04 -8.88 -4.20
CA ALA A 112 -10.32 -9.08 -2.94
C ALA A 112 -8.96 -9.73 -3.16
N GLY A 113 -7.97 -9.29 -2.41
CA GLY A 113 -6.62 -9.86 -2.43
C GLY A 113 -6.49 -11.08 -1.58
N SER A 114 -5.82 -12.08 -2.14
CA SER A 114 -5.65 -13.35 -1.48
C SER A 114 -4.43 -14.09 -2.03
N ASP A 115 -4.22 -15.29 -1.52
CA ASP A 115 -3.25 -16.30 -1.98
C ASP A 115 -3.79 -17.19 -3.11
N HIS A 116 -5.05 -16.97 -3.53
CA HIS A 116 -5.71 -17.70 -4.61
C HIS A 116 -6.69 -16.80 -5.37
N ALA A 117 -6.87 -17.08 -6.66
CA ALA A 117 -7.82 -16.38 -7.53
C ALA A 117 -9.08 -17.24 -7.76
N ASP A 118 -10.12 -16.59 -8.30
CA ASP A 118 -11.38 -17.22 -8.74
C ASP A 118 -12.24 -17.84 -7.63
N ASP A 119 -11.90 -17.61 -6.36
CA ASP A 119 -12.76 -17.96 -5.23
C ASP A 119 -13.60 -16.74 -4.80
N THR A 120 -14.30 -16.88 -3.70
CA THR A 120 -15.16 -15.86 -3.12
C THR A 120 -14.87 -15.69 -1.64
N VAL A 121 -14.85 -14.44 -1.22
CA VAL A 121 -14.97 -14.07 0.20
C VAL A 121 -16.24 -13.26 0.46
N TYR A 122 -16.69 -13.25 1.71
CA TYR A 122 -17.80 -12.40 2.15
C TYR A 122 -17.26 -11.24 2.97
N LEU A 123 -17.74 -10.04 2.68
CA LEU A 123 -17.34 -8.82 3.37
C LEU A 123 -18.54 -8.15 4.02
N PRO A 124 -18.39 -7.63 5.24
CA PRO A 124 -19.50 -7.07 6.00
C PRO A 124 -20.24 -5.97 5.22
N ASP A 125 -21.56 -6.07 5.19
CA ASP A 125 -22.40 -5.03 4.63
C ASP A 125 -22.30 -3.77 5.50
N THR A 126 -21.68 -2.73 4.95
CA THR A 126 -21.46 -1.47 5.64
C THR A 126 -21.95 -0.29 4.80
N ASN A 127 -22.52 0.70 5.48
CA ASN A 127 -22.86 2.00 4.89
C ASN A 127 -21.81 3.07 5.20
N ARG A 128 -20.70 2.69 5.85
CA ARG A 128 -19.61 3.57 6.22
C ARG A 128 -18.52 3.51 5.15
N VAL A 129 -18.38 4.61 4.42
CA VAL A 129 -17.29 4.80 3.45
C VAL A 129 -15.97 4.92 4.21
N GLY A 130 -14.90 4.27 3.73
CA GLY A 130 -13.59 4.28 4.41
C GLY A 130 -13.62 3.53 5.74
N ALA A 131 -14.48 2.53 5.85
CA ALA A 131 -14.51 1.68 7.03
C ALA A 131 -13.32 0.72 7.00
N GLU A 132 -12.31 1.08 7.79
CA GLU A 132 -11.17 0.22 8.11
C GLU A 132 -11.55 -0.84 9.15
N ASN A 133 -10.66 -1.82 9.34
CA ASN A 133 -10.81 -2.99 10.24
C ASN A 133 -12.02 -3.89 9.90
N LEU A 134 -12.48 -3.88 8.66
CA LEU A 134 -13.54 -4.74 8.16
C LEU A 134 -12.92 -5.94 7.42
N GLY A 135 -12.60 -6.99 8.17
CA GLY A 135 -12.08 -8.24 7.61
C GLY A 135 -13.16 -9.13 6.97
N ILE A 136 -12.73 -10.23 6.37
CA ILE A 136 -13.62 -11.29 5.84
C ILE A 136 -14.45 -11.89 6.99
N THR A 137 -15.71 -12.25 6.67
CA THR A 137 -16.71 -12.79 7.60
C THR A 137 -17.34 -14.06 7.03
N ASP A 138 -17.85 -14.94 7.89
CA ASP A 138 -18.53 -16.18 7.49
C ASP A 138 -20.05 -15.99 7.26
N GLU A 139 -20.57 -14.79 7.51
CA GLU A 139 -22.01 -14.51 7.44
C GLU A 139 -22.48 -14.33 5.99
N VAL A 140 -23.32 -15.24 5.52
CA VAL A 140 -23.85 -15.28 4.14
C VAL A 140 -24.75 -14.08 3.79
N THR A 141 -25.21 -13.31 4.78
CA THR A 141 -26.01 -12.08 4.55
C THR A 141 -25.19 -10.91 4.02
N ASN A 142 -23.87 -11.08 3.91
CA ASN A 142 -22.93 -10.06 3.51
C ASN A 142 -22.60 -10.09 2.02
N THR A 143 -21.94 -9.05 1.53
CA THR A 143 -21.60 -8.92 0.12
C THR A 143 -20.54 -9.94 -0.30
N LYS A 144 -20.86 -10.65 -1.38
CA LYS A 144 -20.02 -11.65 -2.03
C LYS A 144 -19.03 -10.96 -2.98
N VAL A 145 -17.72 -11.19 -2.82
CA VAL A 145 -16.66 -10.57 -3.62
C VAL A 145 -15.68 -11.64 -4.12
N GLN A 146 -15.26 -11.54 -5.38
CA GLN A 146 -14.30 -12.47 -5.97
C GLN A 146 -12.88 -12.20 -5.48
N THR A 147 -12.10 -13.25 -5.28
CA THR A 147 -10.69 -13.14 -4.94
C THR A 147 -9.81 -13.13 -6.20
N THR A 148 -8.65 -12.49 -6.08
CA THR A 148 -7.57 -12.50 -7.06
C THR A 148 -6.22 -12.49 -6.34
N THR A 149 -5.14 -12.70 -7.10
CA THR A 149 -3.77 -12.64 -6.61
C THR A 149 -2.97 -11.56 -7.34
N VAL A 150 -1.86 -11.12 -6.74
CA VAL A 150 -0.93 -10.19 -7.42
C VAL A 150 -0.39 -10.84 -8.69
N ASP A 151 -0.05 -12.13 -8.65
CA ASP A 151 0.46 -12.87 -9.80
C ASP A 151 -0.56 -12.94 -10.95
N ALA A 152 -1.85 -13.15 -10.64
CA ALA A 152 -2.92 -13.16 -11.64
C ALA A 152 -3.07 -11.79 -12.32
N ILE A 153 -3.09 -10.70 -11.54
CA ILE A 153 -3.12 -9.34 -12.08
C ILE A 153 -1.88 -9.06 -12.92
N PHE A 154 -0.70 -9.47 -12.46
CA PHE A 154 0.56 -9.29 -13.19
C PHE A 154 0.49 -9.92 -14.58
N GLU A 155 -0.05 -11.13 -14.67
CA GLU A 155 -0.25 -11.84 -15.94
C GLU A 155 -1.35 -11.19 -16.80
N GLU A 156 -2.52 -10.92 -16.24
CA GLU A 156 -3.69 -10.35 -16.94
C GLU A 156 -3.34 -9.00 -17.62
N TYR A 157 -2.63 -8.14 -16.89
CA TYR A 157 -2.22 -6.82 -17.37
C TYR A 157 -0.92 -6.85 -18.17
N GLN A 158 -0.31 -8.02 -18.35
CA GLN A 158 0.97 -8.21 -19.05
C GLN A 158 2.04 -7.26 -18.51
N LEU A 159 2.09 -7.13 -17.18
CA LEU A 159 3.05 -6.28 -16.52
C LEU A 159 4.46 -6.80 -16.76
N LYS A 160 5.42 -5.88 -16.81
CA LYS A 160 6.84 -6.25 -16.92
C LYS A 160 7.54 -6.17 -15.58
N GLU A 161 7.01 -5.30 -14.72
CA GLU A 161 7.54 -4.89 -13.44
C GLU A 161 6.43 -4.16 -12.68
N ILE A 162 6.55 -4.15 -11.35
CA ILE A 162 5.78 -3.33 -10.42
C ILE A 162 6.80 -2.45 -9.71
N ASP A 163 6.72 -1.13 -9.89
CA ASP A 163 7.58 -0.19 -9.17
C ASP A 163 7.29 -0.24 -7.67
N VAL A 164 6.02 -0.16 -7.29
CA VAL A 164 5.58 -0.17 -5.89
C VAL A 164 4.40 -1.11 -5.79
N LEU A 165 4.51 -2.10 -4.90
CA LEU A 165 3.45 -2.97 -4.43
C LEU A 165 3.12 -2.56 -2.99
N SER A 166 2.14 -1.69 -2.80
CA SER A 166 1.65 -1.36 -1.46
C SER A 166 0.50 -2.25 -1.11
N ILE A 167 0.53 -2.90 0.04
CA ILE A 167 -0.51 -3.80 0.55
C ILE A 167 -1.02 -3.22 1.87
N ASP A 168 -2.31 -3.02 1.95
CA ASP A 168 -3.02 -2.70 3.19
C ASP A 168 -4.33 -3.46 3.08
N THR A 169 -4.48 -4.58 3.79
CA THR A 169 -5.69 -5.43 3.69
C THR A 169 -6.28 -5.77 5.05
N GLU A 170 -6.13 -4.87 6.02
CA GLU A 170 -6.63 -5.00 7.39
C GLU A 170 -6.25 -6.35 8.05
N GLY A 171 -5.07 -6.86 7.72
CA GLY A 171 -4.48 -8.06 8.32
C GLY A 171 -4.51 -9.31 7.46
N TYR A 172 -5.01 -9.21 6.22
CA TYR A 172 -4.92 -10.25 5.19
C TYR A 172 -3.63 -10.15 4.35
N ASP A 173 -2.74 -9.23 4.69
CA ASP A 173 -1.48 -8.92 4.05
C ASP A 173 -0.61 -10.16 3.76
N PRO A 174 -0.45 -11.13 4.67
CA PRO A 174 0.39 -12.28 4.38
C PRO A 174 -0.22 -13.22 3.32
N LEU A 175 -1.54 -13.21 3.12
CA LEU A 175 -2.15 -13.96 2.01
C LEU A 175 -1.91 -13.25 0.68
N VAL A 176 -2.01 -11.92 0.65
CA VAL A 176 -1.69 -11.14 -0.56
C VAL A 176 -0.22 -11.34 -0.97
N LEU A 177 0.69 -11.33 0.01
CA LEU A 177 2.12 -11.63 -0.21
C LEU A 177 2.32 -13.05 -0.74
N SER A 178 1.60 -14.04 -0.21
CA SER A 178 1.61 -15.41 -0.72
C SER A 178 1.10 -15.49 -2.17
N GLY A 179 0.03 -14.75 -2.50
CA GLY A 179 -0.48 -14.59 -3.86
C GLY A 179 0.40 -13.74 -4.80
N ALA A 180 1.49 -13.18 -4.27
CA ALA A 180 2.51 -12.46 -5.04
C ALA A 180 3.82 -13.24 -5.16
N SER A 181 3.85 -14.50 -4.71
CA SER A 181 5.08 -15.27 -4.54
C SER A 181 5.88 -15.40 -5.84
N GLU A 182 5.25 -15.61 -7.00
CA GLU A 182 6.00 -15.71 -8.27
C GLU A 182 6.53 -14.35 -8.73
N THR A 183 5.74 -13.29 -8.62
CA THR A 183 6.16 -11.91 -8.91
C THR A 183 7.35 -11.50 -8.03
N LEU A 184 7.28 -11.77 -6.72
CA LEU A 184 8.31 -11.43 -5.74
C LEU A 184 9.58 -12.26 -5.95
N LYS A 185 9.45 -13.57 -6.12
CA LYS A 185 10.59 -14.48 -6.36
C LYS A 185 11.32 -14.17 -7.67
N GLN A 186 10.60 -13.72 -8.70
CA GLN A 186 11.19 -13.23 -9.95
C GLN A 186 11.68 -11.78 -9.85
N ARG A 187 11.55 -11.16 -8.68
CA ARG A 187 11.99 -9.79 -8.35
C ARG A 187 11.39 -8.78 -9.32
N LYS A 188 10.10 -8.96 -9.60
CA LYS A 188 9.31 -8.09 -10.46
C LYS A 188 8.65 -6.95 -9.70
N ALA A 189 8.60 -7.00 -8.38
CA ALA A 189 8.24 -5.84 -7.57
C ALA A 189 9.51 -5.16 -7.04
N ARG A 190 9.73 -3.88 -7.33
CA ARG A 190 10.94 -3.16 -6.93
C ARG A 190 10.90 -2.73 -5.47
N TYR A 191 9.73 -2.31 -5.02
CA TYR A 191 9.42 -2.00 -3.63
C TYR A 191 8.10 -2.63 -3.25
N VAL A 192 8.05 -3.12 -2.02
CA VAL A 192 6.87 -3.73 -1.41
C VAL A 192 6.67 -3.09 -0.06
N GLU A 193 5.47 -2.61 0.24
CA GLU A 193 5.09 -2.25 1.60
C GLU A 193 3.86 -3.02 2.01
N PHE A 194 3.80 -3.42 3.28
CA PHE A 194 2.68 -4.13 3.85
C PHE A 194 2.50 -3.85 5.32
N GLU A 195 1.32 -4.12 5.83
CA GLU A 195 0.99 -3.89 7.22
C GLU A 195 1.12 -5.16 8.07
N PHE A 196 1.63 -4.99 9.29
CA PHE A 196 1.74 -6.04 10.29
C PHE A 196 1.03 -5.68 11.59
N HIS A 197 0.17 -6.58 12.05
CA HIS A 197 -0.57 -6.46 13.32
C HIS A 197 -1.19 -7.81 13.76
N ILE A 198 -2.05 -7.79 14.79
CA ILE A 198 -2.63 -9.00 15.41
C ILE A 198 -3.86 -9.57 14.69
N HIS A 199 -4.42 -8.89 13.68
CA HIS A 199 -5.69 -9.32 13.06
C HIS A 199 -5.48 -10.26 11.86
N GLY A 200 -6.56 -10.95 11.49
CA GLY A 200 -6.56 -11.83 10.33
C GLY A 200 -5.54 -12.99 10.39
N PRO A 201 -5.09 -13.46 9.22
CA PRO A 201 -4.03 -14.45 9.04
C PRO A 201 -2.74 -14.22 9.84
N TRP A 202 -2.40 -12.97 10.20
CA TRP A 202 -1.24 -12.73 11.06
C TRP A 202 -1.28 -13.49 12.38
N LYS A 203 -2.44 -13.85 12.93
CA LYS A 203 -2.54 -14.65 14.16
C LYS A 203 -1.76 -15.97 14.11
N THR A 204 -1.62 -16.54 12.93
CA THR A 204 -0.93 -17.82 12.69
C THR A 204 0.33 -17.68 11.86
N THR A 205 0.51 -16.55 11.17
CA THR A 205 1.72 -16.24 10.39
C THR A 205 2.65 -15.35 11.21
N SER A 206 3.92 -15.71 11.36
CA SER A 206 4.89 -14.82 12.00
C SER A 206 5.43 -13.81 10.98
N LEU A 207 5.75 -12.61 11.43
CA LEU A 207 6.48 -11.64 10.63
C LEU A 207 7.86 -12.20 10.26
N SER A 208 8.54 -12.89 11.19
CA SER A 208 9.82 -13.56 10.90
C SER A 208 9.74 -14.45 9.67
N SER A 209 8.72 -15.29 9.54
CA SER A 209 8.61 -16.20 8.40
C SER A 209 8.43 -15.46 7.07
N VAL A 210 7.69 -14.34 7.09
CA VAL A 210 7.49 -13.51 5.91
C VAL A 210 8.79 -12.78 5.53
N ILE A 211 9.51 -12.24 6.51
CA ILE A 211 10.80 -11.57 6.28
C ILE A 211 11.86 -12.56 5.78
N GLU A 212 11.93 -13.76 6.34
CA GLU A 212 12.85 -14.82 5.88
C GLU A 212 12.54 -15.25 4.44
N GLU A 213 11.26 -15.35 4.08
CA GLU A 213 10.83 -15.65 2.72
C GLU A 213 11.25 -14.53 1.74
N LEU A 214 10.96 -13.26 2.08
CA LEU A 214 11.34 -12.10 1.27
C LEU A 214 12.86 -11.94 1.14
N ASP A 215 13.62 -12.21 2.20
CA ASP A 215 15.09 -12.26 2.13
C ASP A 215 15.56 -13.36 1.17
N GLY A 216 14.92 -14.54 1.22
CA GLY A 216 15.15 -15.62 0.27
C GLY A 216 14.89 -15.24 -1.19
N TYR A 217 13.99 -14.28 -1.44
CA TYR A 217 13.73 -13.70 -2.76
C TYR A 217 14.67 -12.55 -3.13
N GLY A 218 15.48 -12.07 -2.19
CA GLY A 218 16.48 -11.02 -2.42
C GLY A 218 16.03 -9.61 -2.04
N TYR A 219 15.06 -9.49 -1.13
CA TYR A 219 14.60 -8.20 -0.60
C TYR A 219 15.28 -7.86 0.73
N ASP A 220 15.60 -6.57 0.90
CA ASP A 220 15.92 -6.01 2.20
C ASP A 220 14.69 -5.30 2.75
N CYS A 221 14.30 -5.68 3.97
CA CYS A 221 13.10 -5.24 4.65
C CYS A 221 13.45 -4.43 5.89
N PHE A 222 12.56 -3.47 6.17
CA PHE A 222 12.70 -2.48 7.20
C PHE A 222 11.38 -2.28 7.93
N TRP A 223 11.44 -2.19 9.24
CA TRP A 223 10.33 -1.74 10.07
C TRP A 223 10.25 -0.20 10.03
N ALA A 224 9.10 0.33 9.61
CA ALA A 224 8.88 1.77 9.55
C ALA A 224 8.59 2.33 10.96
N GLY A 225 9.57 3.03 11.53
CA GLY A 225 9.50 3.58 12.89
C GLY A 225 8.87 4.99 12.97
N GLY A 226 8.34 5.32 14.15
CA GLY A 226 7.93 6.69 14.53
C GLY A 226 9.08 7.57 15.02
N GLU A 227 8.83 8.86 15.28
CA GLU A 227 9.85 9.74 15.90
C GLU A 227 10.26 9.18 17.28
N LYS A 228 11.59 9.07 17.46
CA LYS A 228 12.34 8.85 18.72
C LYS A 228 11.51 8.44 19.95
N LEU A 229 11.58 7.15 20.29
CA LEU A 229 11.72 6.76 21.70
C LEU A 229 13.17 6.34 21.94
N ARG A 230 13.85 7.05 22.84
CA ARG A 230 15.17 6.64 23.33
C ARG A 230 15.01 5.28 24.01
N GLY A 231 15.54 4.23 23.39
CA GLY A 231 15.87 2.96 24.06
C GLY A 231 14.87 1.81 23.91
N ASP A 232 13.67 2.03 23.36
CA ASP A 232 12.66 0.99 23.20
C ASP A 232 12.02 1.07 21.80
N ILE A 233 11.72 -0.09 21.22
CA ILE A 233 11.06 -0.27 19.92
C ILE A 233 9.90 0.74 19.81
N SER A 234 10.02 1.67 18.86
CA SER A 234 9.00 2.68 18.60
C SER A 234 7.79 2.00 17.99
N VAL A 235 6.73 1.92 18.78
CA VAL A 235 5.39 1.50 18.34
C VAL A 235 4.66 2.75 17.85
N SER A 236 4.26 2.73 16.58
CA SER A 236 3.43 3.71 15.86
C SER A 236 3.11 5.03 16.61
N GLY A 237 3.84 6.09 16.25
CA GLY A 237 3.56 7.46 16.66
C GLY A 237 4.27 8.44 15.74
N LYS A 238 3.49 9.31 15.07
CA LYS A 238 3.88 10.44 14.19
C LYS A 238 5.30 10.36 13.59
N GLY A 239 5.33 10.02 12.30
CA GLY A 239 6.50 9.69 11.50
C GLY A 239 7.75 10.51 11.76
N GLY A 240 8.80 9.80 12.20
CA GLY A 240 10.18 10.28 12.21
C GLY A 240 10.94 9.91 10.94
N GLY A 241 10.29 9.20 10.01
CA GLY A 241 10.87 8.80 8.74
C GLY A 241 12.05 7.84 8.85
N MET A 242 12.21 7.15 9.99
CA MET A 242 13.35 6.25 10.21
C MET A 242 12.96 4.80 9.92
N LEU A 243 13.87 4.07 9.28
CA LEU A 243 13.73 2.67 8.91
C LEU A 243 14.64 1.82 9.79
N TRP A 244 14.11 0.77 10.40
CA TRP A 244 14.90 -0.17 11.19
C TRP A 244 15.10 -1.44 10.37
N PRO A 245 16.33 -1.83 10.01
CA PRO A 245 16.55 -3.06 9.25
C PRO A 245 16.01 -4.27 10.02
N VAL A 246 15.30 -5.16 9.35
CA VAL A 246 14.80 -6.42 9.93
C VAL A 246 15.22 -7.66 9.14
N THR A 247 15.80 -7.48 7.95
CA THR A 247 16.36 -8.60 7.17
C THR A 247 17.68 -9.11 7.75
N GLY A 248 17.79 -10.43 7.89
CA GLY A 248 18.99 -11.13 8.31
C GLY A 248 19.13 -11.30 9.83
N PRO A 249 19.92 -12.29 10.28
CA PRO A 249 19.94 -12.74 11.68
C PRO A 249 20.55 -11.72 12.65
N MET A 250 21.31 -10.73 12.16
CA MET A 250 21.90 -9.68 13.00
C MET A 250 20.96 -8.49 13.24
N ASN A 251 19.94 -8.34 12.39
CA ASN A 251 18.99 -7.24 12.43
C ASN A 251 17.65 -7.65 13.04
N TRP A 252 17.36 -8.95 13.06
CA TRP A 252 16.12 -9.48 13.62
C TRP A 252 16.09 -9.42 15.15
N ASP A 253 14.97 -8.93 15.69
CA ASP A 253 14.64 -8.98 17.11
C ASP A 253 13.28 -9.69 17.29
N THR A 254 13.22 -10.71 18.14
CA THR A 254 12.00 -11.51 18.34
C THR A 254 10.81 -10.67 18.82
N ARG A 255 11.06 -9.51 19.42
CA ARG A 255 10.00 -8.58 19.85
C ARG A 255 9.15 -8.08 18.70
N TYR A 256 9.65 -8.03 17.46
CA TYR A 256 8.83 -7.67 16.30
C TYR A 256 7.65 -8.65 16.12
N ASP A 257 7.87 -9.94 16.31
CA ASP A 257 6.81 -10.97 16.26
C ASP A 257 5.88 -10.96 17.48
N GLU A 258 6.38 -10.52 18.64
CA GLU A 258 5.65 -10.56 19.90
C GLU A 258 4.72 -9.35 20.08
N VAL A 259 5.17 -8.16 19.70
CA VAL A 259 4.44 -6.90 19.93
C VAL A 259 3.17 -6.85 19.10
N ARG A 260 3.21 -7.31 17.84
CA ARG A 260 2.05 -7.40 16.91
C ARG A 260 1.21 -6.13 16.86
N ALA A 261 1.86 -4.99 17.07
CA ALA A 261 1.24 -3.70 17.00
C ALA A 261 1.21 -3.21 15.56
N TRP A 262 0.18 -2.45 15.24
CA TRP A 262 -0.03 -1.80 13.95
C TRP A 262 1.22 -1.08 13.48
N SER A 263 1.87 -1.62 12.44
CA SER A 263 3.16 -1.19 11.94
C SER A 263 3.30 -1.47 10.45
N ASN A 264 4.06 -0.65 9.75
CA ASN A 264 4.36 -0.86 8.34
C ASN A 264 5.74 -1.47 8.17
N ILE A 265 5.84 -2.39 7.23
CA ILE A 265 7.09 -2.95 6.76
C ILE A 265 7.32 -2.45 5.34
N ALA A 266 8.51 -1.95 5.08
CA ALA A 266 8.96 -1.55 3.76
C ALA A 266 10.07 -2.49 3.32
N CYS A 267 9.94 -3.07 2.14
CA CYS A 267 10.91 -3.98 1.54
C CYS A 267 11.29 -3.47 0.16
N VAL A 268 12.56 -3.64 -0.21
CA VAL A 268 13.09 -3.21 -1.49
C VAL A 268 13.94 -4.32 -2.10
N ASP A 269 13.86 -4.47 -3.41
CA ASP A 269 14.77 -5.37 -4.10
C ASP A 269 16.21 -4.87 -3.90
N ARG A 270 17.07 -5.71 -3.32
CA ARG A 270 18.46 -5.39 -2.95
C ARG A 270 19.33 -4.93 -4.13
N LEU A 271 18.98 -5.28 -5.37
CA LEU A 271 19.71 -4.80 -6.55
C LEU A 271 19.04 -3.60 -7.24
N ASP A 272 17.90 -3.13 -6.74
CA ASP A 272 17.26 -1.93 -7.26
C ASP A 272 17.97 -0.66 -6.75
N GLN A 273 17.95 0.38 -7.57
CA GLN A 273 18.45 1.71 -7.19
C GLN A 273 17.74 2.30 -5.96
N TRP A 274 16.52 1.87 -5.64
CA TRP A 274 15.79 2.32 -4.47
C TRP A 274 16.36 1.76 -3.16
N ALA A 275 17.14 0.69 -3.20
CA ALA A 275 17.79 0.16 -2.00
C ALA A 275 18.68 1.22 -1.33
N ALA A 276 19.50 1.91 -2.13
CA ALA A 276 20.34 3.01 -1.66
C ALA A 276 19.53 4.19 -1.11
N VAL A 277 18.32 4.43 -1.63
CA VAL A 277 17.44 5.49 -1.13
C VAL A 277 16.90 5.12 0.25
N LEU A 278 16.45 3.88 0.45
CA LEU A 278 15.96 3.42 1.76
C LEU A 278 17.07 3.43 2.81
N GLU A 279 18.30 3.09 2.44
CA GLU A 279 19.48 3.16 3.31
C GLU A 279 19.71 4.56 3.90
N GLU A 280 19.36 5.64 3.19
CA GLU A 280 19.49 7.02 3.72
C GLU A 280 18.54 7.29 4.90
N PHE A 281 17.47 6.50 5.04
CA PHE A 281 16.50 6.61 6.13
C PHE A 281 16.75 5.60 7.25
N VAL A 282 17.75 4.72 7.12
CA VAL A 282 18.05 3.70 8.12
C VAL A 282 18.50 4.37 9.43
N TYR A 283 17.87 3.96 10.54
CA TYR A 283 18.33 4.34 11.86
C TYR A 283 19.65 3.64 12.18
N ASP A 284 20.70 4.42 12.39
CA ASP A 284 21.96 3.94 12.96
C ASP A 284 22.10 4.49 14.40
N PRO A 285 22.07 3.64 15.45
CA PRO A 285 22.28 4.07 16.83
C PRO A 285 23.67 4.66 17.11
N LEU A 286 24.62 4.49 16.19
CA LEU A 286 26.02 4.93 16.33
C LEU A 286 26.30 6.29 15.66
N ILE A 287 25.33 6.88 14.95
CA ILE A 287 25.44 8.18 14.27
C ILE A 287 24.59 9.25 14.99
#